data_AF-A0A7Y7YFT6-F1
#
_entry.id   AF-A0A7Y7YFT6-F1
#
_cell.length_a   1.000
_cell.length_b   1.000
_cell.length_c   1.000
_cell.angle_alpha   90.00
_cell.angle_beta   90.00
_cell.angle_gamma   90.00
#
_symmetry.space_group_name_H-M   'P 1'
#
loop_
_entity.id
_entity.type
_entity.pdbx_description
1 polymer ?
#
loop_
_entity_poly.entity_id
_entity_poly.type
_entity_poly.pdbx_seq_one_letter_code
_entity_poly.pdbx_strand_id
1 'polypeptide(L)'
;MIKIFKFSLIVSCVVISACSGVPYAPKGSTMYKGGYNEVKTGANTYTVTFEGNAYNKEDQVVGFVKRRADELCHPLKAQAEVRPFLKGATSYAAFNGQLYVSEHKFPSAEASVVCVE
;
A
#
# COMPACT_ATOMS: atom_id res chain seq x y z
N MET A 1 -30.85 44.22 23.76
CA MET A 1 -29.56 44.11 23.06
C MET A 1 -28.61 43.28 23.90
N ILE A 2 -28.37 42.01 23.53
CA ILE A 2 -27.32 41.15 24.11
C ILE A 2 -26.60 40.51 22.94
N LYS A 3 -25.29 40.77 22.85
CA LYS A 3 -24.33 40.19 21.89
C LYS A 3 -23.75 38.92 22.50
N ILE A 4 -23.78 37.79 21.78
CA ILE A 4 -22.87 36.64 21.96
C ILE A 4 -22.70 36.02 20.56
N PHE A 5 -21.80 36.53 19.71
CA PHE A 5 -20.44 36.03 19.47
C PHE A 5 -20.30 34.49 19.26
N LYS A 6 -20.04 34.14 17.99
CA LYS A 6 -19.15 33.07 17.49
C LYS A 6 -19.49 31.61 17.81
N PHE A 7 -20.38 31.02 17.01
CA PHE A 7 -20.30 29.60 16.63
C PHE A 7 -19.52 29.47 15.32
N SER A 8 -18.22 29.76 15.37
CA SER A 8 -17.26 29.38 14.33
C SER A 8 -16.48 28.18 14.86
N LEU A 9 -17.14 27.02 14.83
CA LEU A 9 -16.50 25.74 15.12
C LEU A 9 -17.07 24.66 14.21
N ILE A 10 -17.34 25.02 12.95
CA ILE A 10 -17.57 24.02 11.92
C ILE A 10 -16.19 23.49 11.53
N VAL A 11 -15.82 22.43 12.25
CA VAL A 11 -15.22 21.24 11.67
C VAL A 11 -13.91 21.54 10.93
N SER A 12 -12.90 21.85 11.73
CA SER A 12 -11.50 21.56 11.45
C SER A 12 -11.25 20.03 11.44
N CYS A 13 -12.08 19.26 10.74
CA CYS A 13 -11.86 17.83 10.45
C CYS A 13 -11.38 17.63 9.00
N VAL A 14 -10.69 18.61 8.41
CA VAL A 14 -9.76 18.31 7.31
C VAL A 14 -8.48 17.81 7.97
N VAL A 15 -8.58 16.58 8.47
CA VAL A 15 -7.45 15.77 8.91
C VAL A 15 -6.54 15.63 7.70
N ILE A 16 -5.48 16.45 7.65
CA ILE A 16 -4.07 16.20 7.34
C ILE A 16 -3.71 14.80 6.77
N SER A 17 -4.49 14.25 5.84
CA SER A 17 -4.39 12.85 5.38
C SER A 17 -3.59 12.68 4.09
N ALA A 18 -2.95 13.74 3.59
CA ALA A 18 -2.34 13.72 2.25
C ALA A 18 -0.81 13.81 2.23
N CYS A 19 -0.11 13.44 3.30
CA CYS A 19 1.37 13.48 3.36
C CYS A 19 2.07 12.11 3.36
N SER A 20 1.39 11.00 3.05
CA SER A 20 2.08 9.72 2.89
C SER A 20 1.83 9.13 1.51
N GLY A 21 2.93 8.98 0.77
CA GLY A 21 3.01 8.23 -0.46
C GLY A 21 2.23 6.92 -0.43
N VAL A 22 1.20 6.87 -1.29
CA VAL A 22 0.37 5.73 -1.71
C VAL A 22 -0.31 4.91 -0.60
N PRO A 23 -1.64 4.72 -0.71
CA PRO A 23 -2.41 4.02 0.31
C PRO A 23 -2.12 2.51 0.31
N TYR A 24 -2.14 1.91 1.51
CA TYR A 24 -2.36 0.48 1.68
C TYR A 24 -3.72 0.12 1.08
N ALA A 25 -3.72 -0.43 -0.13
CA ALA A 25 -4.93 -0.70 -0.90
C ALA A 25 -4.72 -1.91 -1.83
N PRO A 26 -5.80 -2.62 -2.21
CA PRO A 26 -5.71 -3.70 -3.19
C PRO A 26 -5.10 -3.21 -4.50
N LYS A 27 -4.31 -4.06 -5.15
CA LYS A 27 -3.71 -3.76 -6.44
C LYS A 27 -4.81 -3.42 -7.47
N GLY A 28 -4.66 -2.27 -8.12
CA GLY A 28 -5.62 -1.79 -9.13
C GLY A 28 -6.87 -1.10 -8.57
N SER A 29 -7.00 -0.94 -7.26
CA SER A 29 -8.14 -0.24 -6.65
C SER A 29 -7.99 1.29 -6.60
N THR A 30 -6.81 1.82 -6.94
CA THR A 30 -6.53 3.26 -6.93
C THR A 30 -5.95 3.72 -8.25
N MET A 31 -5.89 5.04 -8.46
CA MET A 31 -5.23 5.63 -9.63
C MET A 31 -3.71 5.38 -9.67
N TYR A 32 -3.10 5.03 -8.53
CA TYR A 32 -1.67 4.74 -8.44
C TYR A 32 -1.40 3.28 -8.81
N LYS A 33 -0.31 3.04 -9.55
CA LYS A 33 0.19 1.68 -9.79
C LYS A 33 0.67 1.07 -8.48
N GLY A 34 0.51 -0.23 -8.29
CA GLY A 34 0.92 -0.94 -7.07
C GLY A 34 -0.26 -1.30 -6.17
N GLY A 35 0.05 -1.74 -4.94
CA GLY A 35 -0.91 -2.24 -3.96
C GLY A 35 -0.69 -3.71 -3.61
N TYR A 36 -1.49 -4.21 -2.67
CA TYR A 36 -1.42 -5.60 -2.22
C TYR A 36 -2.24 -6.55 -3.08
N ASN A 37 -1.82 -7.81 -3.14
CA ASN A 37 -2.64 -8.94 -3.53
C ASN A 37 -2.30 -10.14 -2.63
N GLU A 38 -3.15 -11.16 -2.68
CA GLU A 38 -2.90 -12.41 -2.00
C GLU A 38 -3.36 -13.60 -2.84
N VAL A 39 -2.69 -14.73 -2.66
CA VAL A 39 -3.05 -16.03 -3.22
C VAL A 39 -3.10 -17.03 -2.09
N LYS A 40 -4.23 -17.73 -1.93
CA LYS A 40 -4.33 -18.84 -0.98
C LYS A 40 -3.56 -20.04 -1.55
N THR A 41 -2.55 -20.51 -0.83
CA THR A 41 -1.66 -21.60 -1.27
C THR A 41 -1.97 -22.94 -0.61
N GLY A 42 -2.83 -22.96 0.39
CA GLY A 42 -3.21 -24.15 1.16
C GLY A 42 -4.34 -23.83 2.15
N ALA A 43 -4.69 -24.77 3.03
CA ALA A 43 -5.82 -24.60 3.96
C ALA A 43 -5.70 -23.34 4.82
N ASN A 44 -4.50 -23.11 5.38
CA ASN A 44 -4.16 -22.00 6.28
C ASN A 44 -2.89 -21.24 5.82
N THR A 45 -2.59 -21.29 4.53
CA THR A 45 -1.37 -20.68 3.98
C THR A 45 -1.68 -19.74 2.83
N TYR A 46 -0.94 -18.65 2.76
CA TYR A 46 -1.12 -17.59 1.77
C TYR A 46 0.24 -17.08 1.29
N THR A 47 0.28 -16.63 0.04
CA THR A 47 1.33 -15.74 -0.45
C THR A 47 0.71 -14.35 -0.56
N VAL A 48 1.32 -13.37 0.11
CA VAL A 48 0.91 -11.96 0.07
C VAL A 48 1.99 -11.18 -0.65
N THR A 49 1.63 -10.38 -1.66
CA THR A 49 2.57 -9.48 -2.32
C THR A 49 2.09 -8.05 -2.18
N PHE A 50 3.01 -7.12 -1.89
CA PHE A 50 2.79 -5.69 -2.07
C PHE A 50 3.74 -5.17 -3.14
N GLU A 51 3.17 -4.66 -4.23
CA GLU A 51 3.93 -3.98 -5.28
C GLU A 51 3.99 -2.49 -4.97
N GLY A 52 5.18 -1.99 -4.67
CA GLY A 52 5.36 -0.56 -4.45
C GLY A 52 5.50 0.22 -5.76
N ASN A 53 5.55 1.54 -5.61
CA ASN A 53 5.73 2.50 -6.68
C ASN A 53 6.69 3.63 -6.24
N ALA A 54 6.72 4.73 -7.00
CA ALA A 54 7.60 5.88 -6.77
C ALA A 54 7.43 6.56 -5.39
N TYR A 55 6.36 6.26 -4.66
CA TYR A 55 6.05 6.87 -3.37
C TYR A 55 6.26 5.95 -2.18
N ASN A 56 6.58 4.67 -2.40
CA ASN A 56 6.81 3.71 -1.33
C ASN A 56 8.29 3.58 -1.00
N LYS A 57 8.57 3.32 0.27
CA LYS A 57 9.88 2.91 0.79
C LYS A 57 9.87 1.42 1.13
N GLU A 58 11.05 0.81 1.23
CA GLU A 58 11.22 -0.62 1.50
C GLU A 58 10.59 -1.06 2.83
N ASP A 59 10.82 -0.28 3.90
CA ASP A 59 10.23 -0.51 5.22
C ASP A 59 8.70 -0.47 5.19
N GLN A 60 8.12 0.42 4.39
CA GLN A 60 6.67 0.53 4.23
C GLN A 60 6.07 -0.70 3.54
N VAL A 61 6.67 -1.18 2.44
CA VAL A 61 6.14 -2.35 1.72
C VAL A 61 6.26 -3.62 2.56
N VAL A 62 7.32 -3.75 3.35
CA VAL A 62 7.47 -4.82 4.37
C VAL A 62 6.38 -4.72 5.43
N GLY A 63 6.09 -3.51 5.93
CA GLY A 63 4.99 -3.28 6.87
C GLY A 63 3.63 -3.64 6.29
N PHE A 64 3.38 -3.33 5.02
CA PHE A 64 2.11 -3.62 4.35
C PHE A 64 1.85 -5.11 4.15
N VAL A 65 2.85 -5.90 3.74
CA VAL A 65 2.64 -7.35 3.62
C VAL A 65 2.40 -8.03 4.97
N LYS A 66 3.07 -7.57 6.04
CA LYS A 66 2.82 -8.05 7.41
C LYS A 66 1.41 -7.71 7.87
N ARG A 67 0.99 -6.45 7.69
CA ARG A 67 -0.37 -6.02 7.99
C ARG A 67 -1.42 -6.87 7.26
N ARG A 68 -1.21 -7.16 5.97
CA ARG A 68 -2.15 -7.99 5.21
C ARG A 68 -2.15 -9.44 5.69
N ALA A 69 -1.00 -9.99 6.08
CA ALA A 69 -0.91 -11.30 6.69
C ALA A 69 -1.72 -11.38 8.00
N ASP A 70 -1.60 -10.38 8.87
CA ASP A 70 -2.37 -10.29 10.11
C ASP A 70 -3.88 -10.19 9.85
N GLU A 71 -4.29 -9.37 8.87
CA GLU A 71 -5.69 -9.24 8.46
C GLU A 71 -6.27 -10.56 7.92
N LEU A 72 -5.49 -11.34 7.17
CA LEU A 72 -5.92 -12.62 6.59
C LEU A 72 -6.02 -13.73 7.64
N CYS A 73 -5.13 -13.73 8.64
CA CYS A 73 -5.11 -14.77 9.65
C CYS A 73 -6.05 -14.51 10.82
N HIS A 74 -6.54 -13.28 11.03
CA HIS A 74 -7.39 -12.95 12.17
C HIS A 74 -8.61 -13.90 12.30
N PRO A 75 -8.88 -14.48 13.49
CA PRO A 75 -8.29 -14.20 14.81
C PRO A 75 -7.01 -14.99 15.17
N LEU A 76 -6.54 -15.87 14.28
CA LEU A 76 -5.29 -16.61 14.43
C LEU A 76 -4.08 -15.67 14.29
N LYS A 77 -2.90 -16.12 14.72
CA LYS A 77 -1.64 -15.41 14.54
C LYS A 77 -1.07 -15.70 13.16
N ALA A 78 -0.57 -14.66 12.49
CA ALA A 78 0.21 -14.82 11.27
C ALA A 78 1.67 -15.12 11.61
N GLN A 79 2.19 -16.24 11.09
CA GLN A 79 3.63 -16.42 10.93
C GLN A 79 3.98 -16.11 9.48
N ALA A 80 4.75 -15.05 9.26
CA ALA A 80 5.08 -14.55 7.93
C ALA A 80 6.59 -14.47 7.73
N GLU A 81 7.10 -15.21 6.74
CA GLU A 81 8.45 -15.00 6.22
C GLU A 81 8.38 -13.94 5.13
N VAL A 82 8.99 -12.78 5.37
CA VAL A 82 8.91 -11.63 4.46
C VAL A 82 10.19 -11.47 3.67
N ARG A 83 10.07 -11.35 2.36
CA ARG A 83 11.16 -11.11 1.42
C ARG A 83 10.95 -9.77 0.69
N PRO A 84 11.72 -8.72 1.02
CA PRO A 84 11.75 -7.51 0.21
C PRO A 84 12.49 -7.76 -1.11
N PHE A 85 12.11 -7.03 -2.16
CA PHE A 85 12.76 -7.06 -3.47
C PHE A 85 12.49 -5.76 -4.26
N LEU A 86 13.25 -5.55 -5.33
CA LEU A 86 13.01 -4.46 -6.26
C LEU A 86 12.28 -4.96 -7.50
N LYS A 87 11.09 -4.41 -7.76
CA LYS A 87 10.31 -4.72 -8.96
C LYS A 87 10.60 -3.71 -10.06
N GLY A 88 11.00 -4.20 -11.24
CA GLY A 88 11.16 -3.38 -12.44
C GLY A 88 9.81 -2.90 -13.00
N ALA A 89 9.76 -1.66 -13.44
CA ALA A 89 8.62 -1.06 -14.10
C ALA A 89 9.06 -0.13 -15.23
N THR A 90 8.48 -0.32 -16.42
CA THR A 90 8.70 0.57 -17.56
C THR A 90 7.57 1.59 -17.64
N SER A 91 7.95 2.86 -17.74
CA SER A 91 7.05 3.99 -17.91
C SER A 91 7.24 4.58 -19.29
N TYR A 92 6.12 4.86 -19.96
CA TYR A 92 6.06 5.46 -21.28
C TYR A 92 5.40 6.82 -21.16
N ALA A 93 6.02 7.85 -21.72
CA ALA A 93 5.47 9.19 -21.80
C ALA A 93 5.62 9.72 -23.23
N ALA A 94 4.58 10.35 -23.77
CA ALA A 94 4.67 11.03 -25.06
C ALA A 94 4.67 12.54 -24.82
N PHE A 95 5.69 13.23 -25.32
CA PHE A 95 5.81 14.68 -25.22
C PHE A 95 6.27 15.26 -26.57
N ASN A 96 5.52 16.21 -27.12
CA ASN A 96 5.76 16.82 -28.43
C ASN A 96 5.99 15.81 -29.58
N GLY A 97 5.21 14.72 -29.60
CA GLY A 97 5.32 13.66 -30.62
C GLY A 97 6.52 12.72 -30.46
N GLN A 98 7.36 12.92 -29.44
CA GLN A 98 8.45 12.00 -29.08
C GLN A 98 8.01 11.07 -27.95
N LEU A 99 8.36 9.78 -28.08
CA LEU A 99 8.16 8.78 -27.05
C LEU A 99 9.37 8.72 -26.13
N TYR A 100 9.13 8.91 -24.84
CA TYR A 100 10.10 8.77 -23.77
C TYR A 100 9.82 7.47 -23.03
N VAL A 101 10.82 6.60 -22.97
CA VAL A 101 10.79 5.34 -22.24
C VAL A 101 11.74 5.46 -21.05
N SER A 102 11.26 5.15 -19.86
CA SER A 102 12.08 5.14 -18.66
C SER A 102 11.85 3.86 -17.86
N GLU A 103 12.94 3.29 -17.35
CA GLU A 103 12.91 2.10 -16.51
C GLU A 103 13.14 2.50 -15.05
N HIS A 104 12.29 1.98 -14.17
CA HIS A 104 12.32 2.25 -12.74
C HIS A 104 12.33 0.95 -11.98
N LYS A 105 12.91 0.98 -10.78
CA LYS A 105 12.84 -0.12 -9.81
C LYS A 105 12.16 0.38 -8.57
N PHE A 106 11.08 -0.27 -8.16
CA PHE A 106 10.31 0.11 -6.98
C PHE A 106 10.45 -0.93 -5.88
N PRO A 107 10.58 -0.50 -4.61
CA PRO A 107 10.57 -1.42 -3.48
C PRO A 107 9.25 -2.18 -3.47
N SER A 108 9.32 -3.48 -3.27
CA SER A 108 8.18 -4.39 -3.17
C SER A 108 8.51 -5.46 -2.12
N ALA A 109 7.50 -6.16 -1.64
CA ALA A 109 7.70 -7.26 -0.71
C ALA A 109 6.73 -8.39 -0.99
N GLU A 110 7.18 -9.61 -0.72
CA GLU A 110 6.35 -10.81 -0.71
C GLU A 110 6.45 -11.45 0.68
N ALA A 111 5.37 -12.05 1.14
CA ALA A 111 5.34 -12.81 2.37
C ALA A 111 4.70 -14.18 2.13
N SER A 112 5.39 -15.23 2.59
CA SER A 112 4.79 -16.55 2.76
C SER A 112 4.21 -16.63 4.17
N VAL A 113 2.90 -16.85 4.25
CA VAL A 113 2.11 -16.70 5.48
C VAL A 113 1.51 -18.04 5.86
N VAL A 114 1.59 -18.39 7.14
CA VAL A 114 0.89 -19.50 7.78
C VAL A 114 0.08 -18.97 8.95
N CYS A 115 -1.22 -19.26 8.98
CA CYS A 115 -2.08 -18.90 10.10
C CYS A 115 -2.05 -20.02 11.15
N VAL A 116 -1.71 -19.66 12.39
CA VAL A 116 -1.56 -20.59 13.53
C VAL A 116 -2.32 -20.09 14.75
N GLU A 117 -2.75 -21.00 15.61
CA GLU A 117 -3.43 -20.69 16.88
C GLU A 117 -2.55 -19.87 17.86
#